data_AF-A0A930U7S2-F1
#
_entry.id   AF-A0A930U7S2-F1
#
_cell.length_a   1.000
_cell.length_b   1.000
_cell.length_c   1.000
_cell.angle_alpha   90.00
_cell.angle_beta   90.00
_cell.angle_gamma   90.00
#
_symmetry.space_group_name_H-M   'P 1'
#
loop_
_entity.id
_entity.type
_entity.pdbx_description
1 polymer ?
#
loop_
_entity_poly.entity_id
_entity_poly.type
_entity_poly.pdbx_seq_one_letter_code
_entity_poly.pdbx_strand_id
1 'polypeptide(L)'
;MLVQQQTIQFSEHSSSYDLIIPKNNLLRKINDLIDFSFIYDELVNKYCSNNGRMAESPVRMFKYLLLKTIYTVSDVDVVERSRY
;
A
#
# COMPACT_ATOMS: atom_id res chain seq x y z
N MET A 1 -15.21 1.90 -11.65
CA MET A 1 -15.13 2.47 -10.28
C MET A 1 -13.76 2.18 -9.69
N LEU A 2 -13.14 3.16 -9.03
CA LEU A 2 -11.80 3.05 -8.45
C LEU A 2 -11.84 3.23 -6.94
N VAL A 3 -11.29 2.27 -6.21
CA VAL A 3 -11.36 2.19 -4.75
C VAL A 3 -10.24 3.01 -4.11
N GLN A 4 -10.59 3.82 -3.11
CA GLN A 4 -9.61 4.50 -2.26
C GLN A 4 -8.88 3.48 -1.39
N GLN A 5 -7.58 3.68 -1.17
CA GLN A 5 -6.83 2.80 -0.30
C GLN A 5 -7.37 2.91 1.15
N GLN A 6 -7.65 1.77 1.75
CA GLN A 6 -8.00 1.70 3.17
C GLN A 6 -6.77 1.99 4.04
N THR A 7 -7.01 2.71 5.15
CA THR A 7 -6.01 2.90 6.20
C THR A 7 -5.75 1.59 6.94
N ILE A 8 -4.54 1.41 7.45
CA ILE A 8 -4.22 0.26 8.30
C ILE A 8 -5.11 0.33 9.54
N GLN A 9 -5.91 -0.71 9.74
CA GLN A 9 -6.72 -0.88 10.95
C GLN A 9 -5.88 -1.62 11.98
N PHE A 10 -5.33 -0.88 12.94
CA PHE A 10 -4.59 -1.51 14.04
C PHE A 10 -5.55 -2.10 15.08
N SER A 11 -5.14 -3.19 15.71
CA SER A 11 -5.85 -3.76 16.86
C SER A 11 -5.66 -2.91 18.11
N GLU A 12 -6.37 -3.25 19.19
CA GLU A 12 -6.23 -2.60 20.50
C GLU A 12 -4.79 -2.59 21.04
N HIS A 13 -3.93 -3.48 20.53
CA HIS A 13 -2.52 -3.57 20.89
C HIS A 13 -1.59 -2.84 19.92
N SER A 14 -2.07 -1.78 19.26
CA SER A 14 -1.29 -0.95 18.33
C SER A 14 -0.01 -0.38 18.96
N SER A 15 0.01 -0.15 20.27
CA SER A 15 1.19 0.29 21.02
C SER A 15 2.35 -0.70 20.95
N SER A 16 2.09 -2.00 20.81
CA SER A 16 3.11 -3.02 20.63
C SER A 16 3.85 -2.89 19.30
N TYR A 17 3.20 -2.37 18.25
CA TYR A 17 3.86 -2.09 16.96
C TYR A 17 5.03 -1.13 17.15
N ASP A 18 4.84 -0.11 17.98
CA ASP A 18 5.86 0.91 18.26
C ASP A 18 7.02 0.41 19.12
N LEU A 19 6.79 -0.63 19.92
CA LEU A 19 7.81 -1.28 20.73
C LEU A 19 8.62 -2.29 19.91
N ILE A 20 7.97 -3.04 19.01
CA ILE A 20 8.59 -4.13 18.26
C ILE A 20 9.31 -3.61 17.01
N ILE A 21 8.73 -2.64 16.30
CA ILE A 21 9.28 -2.14 15.03
C ILE A 21 10.07 -0.84 15.28
N PRO A 22 11.40 -0.87 15.12
CA PRO A 22 12.25 0.30 15.34
C PRO A 22 11.79 1.51 14.52
N LYS A 23 11.87 2.70 15.12
CA LYS A 23 11.55 3.97 14.43
C LYS A 23 12.44 4.21 13.20
N ASN A 24 13.62 3.62 13.14
CA ASN A 24 14.54 3.72 12.01
C ASN A 24 14.27 2.70 10.88
N ASN A 25 13.27 1.82 11.01
CA ASN A 25 12.89 0.85 10.00
C ASN A 25 12.52 1.55 8.67
N LEU A 26 13.03 1.02 7.56
CA LEU A 26 12.85 1.62 6.24
C LEU A 26 11.38 1.76 5.83
N LEU A 27 10.58 0.70 5.98
CA LEU A 27 9.19 0.71 5.54
C LEU A 27 8.34 1.63 6.40
N ARG A 28 8.64 1.69 7.70
CA ARG A 28 8.02 2.66 8.62
C ARG A 28 8.31 4.09 8.16
N LYS A 29 9.57 4.41 7.87
CA LYS A 29 9.95 5.73 7.35
C LYS A 29 9.27 6.05 6.02
N ILE A 30 9.20 5.10 5.10
CA ILE A 30 8.51 5.28 3.81
C ILE A 30 7.04 5.62 4.04
N ASN A 31 6.37 4.88 4.93
CA ASN A 31 4.96 5.10 5.23
C ASN A 31 4.71 6.45 5.94
N ASP A 32 5.64 6.89 6.80
CA ASP A 32 5.51 8.13 7.57
C ASP A 32 5.90 9.37 6.73
N LEU A 33 6.84 9.24 5.79
CA LEU A 33 7.40 10.38 5.04
C LEU A 33 6.76 10.59 3.67
N ILE A 34 6.15 9.57 3.07
CA ILE A 34 5.59 9.64 1.73
C ILE A 34 4.07 9.63 1.82
N ASP A 35 3.45 10.73 1.42
CA ASP A 35 2.04 10.72 1.07
C ASP A 35 1.85 10.12 -0.32
N PHE A 36 1.12 9.01 -0.40
CA PHE A 36 0.85 8.30 -1.65
C PHE A 36 -0.47 8.73 -2.33
N SER A 37 -1.18 9.71 -1.77
CA SER A 37 -2.43 10.26 -2.33
C SER A 37 -2.28 10.69 -3.80
N PHE A 38 -1.12 11.23 -4.17
CA PHE A 38 -0.82 11.70 -5.53
C PHE A 38 -1.05 10.63 -6.61
N ILE A 39 -0.86 9.34 -6.29
CA ILE A 39 -1.06 8.24 -7.24
C ILE A 39 -2.53 8.10 -7.59
N TYR A 40 -3.41 8.27 -6.61
CA TYR A 40 -4.85 8.24 -6.84
C TYR A 40 -5.25 9.42 -7.73
N ASP A 41 -4.80 10.62 -7.38
CA ASP A 41 -5.16 11.86 -8.09
C ASP A 41 -4.70 11.84 -9.55
N GLU A 42 -3.51 11.30 -9.81
CA GLU A 42 -2.97 11.13 -11.16
C GLU A 42 -3.80 10.16 -12.01
N LEU A 43 -4.30 9.08 -11.39
CA LEU A 43 -4.90 7.97 -12.11
C LEU A 43 -6.42 8.00 -12.16
N VAL A 44 -7.11 8.69 -11.24
CA VAL A 44 -8.57 8.65 -11.12
C VAL A 44 -9.30 8.97 -12.44
N ASN A 45 -8.80 9.96 -13.19
CA ASN A 45 -9.37 10.39 -14.46
C ASN A 45 -9.11 9.43 -15.64
N LYS A 46 -8.22 8.44 -15.45
CA LYS A 46 -7.91 7.40 -16.44
C LYS A 46 -8.82 6.17 -16.30
N TYR A 47 -9.56 6.06 -15.20
CA TYR A 47 -10.48 4.95 -14.96
C TYR A 47 -11.92 5.33 -15.26
N CYS A 48 -12.69 4.36 -15.74
CA CYS A 48 -14.12 4.55 -15.92
C CYS A 48 -14.85 4.53 -14.56
N SER A 49 -15.65 5.57 -14.30
CA SER A 49 -16.37 5.73 -13.03
C SER A 49 -17.58 4.81 -12.91
N ASN A 50 -18.21 4.40 -14.01
CA ASN A 50 -19.52 3.74 -13.98
C ASN A 50 -19.63 2.48 -14.84
N ASN A 51 -18.53 2.00 -15.44
CA ASN A 51 -18.55 0.82 -16.29
C ASN A 51 -17.47 -0.18 -15.86
N GLY A 52 -17.77 -1.47 -16.03
CA GLY A 52 -16.85 -2.58 -15.79
C GLY A 52 -16.69 -2.98 -14.32
N ARG A 53 -15.72 -3.87 -14.07
CA ARG A 53 -15.40 -4.37 -12.72
C ARG A 53 -14.78 -3.26 -11.87
N MET A 54 -15.05 -3.31 -10.57
CA MET A 54 -14.36 -2.44 -9.61
C MET A 54 -12.85 -2.70 -9.66
N ALA A 55 -12.08 -1.66 -9.93
CA ALA A 55 -10.64 -1.72 -9.95
C ALA A 55 -10.10 -1.71 -8.51
N GLU A 56 -9.04 -2.48 -8.28
CA GLU A 56 -8.28 -2.38 -7.05
C GLU A 56 -7.63 -1.00 -6.90
N SER A 57 -7.28 -0.63 -5.67
CA SER A 57 -6.69 0.68 -5.41
C SER A 57 -5.34 0.81 -6.14
N PRO A 58 -5.15 1.86 -6.97
CA PRO A 58 -3.89 2.06 -7.68
C PRO A 58 -2.73 2.34 -6.73
N VAL A 59 -3.02 2.94 -5.57
CA VAL A 59 -2.04 3.20 -4.52
C VAL A 59 -1.51 1.90 -3.94
N ARG A 60 -2.40 0.92 -3.70
CA ARG A 60 -2.02 -0.43 -3.24
C ARG A 60 -1.16 -1.13 -4.29
N MET A 61 -1.56 -1.08 -5.56
CA MET A 61 -0.79 -1.68 -6.66
C MET A 61 0.61 -1.08 -6.79
N PHE A 62 0.73 0.24 -6.65
CA PHE A 62 2.04 0.89 -6.64
C PHE A 62 2.91 0.43 -5.47
N LYS A 63 2.33 0.31 -4.26
CA LYS A 63 3.07 -0.20 -3.08
C LYS A 63 3.59 -1.62 -3.30
N TYR A 64 2.85 -2.48 -4.00
CA TYR A 64 3.35 -3.80 -4.38
C TYR A 64 4.57 -3.72 -5.30
N LEU A 65 4.52 -2.87 -6.33
CA LEU A 65 5.65 -2.66 -7.23
C LEU A 65 6.85 -2.08 -6.48
N LEU A 66 6.63 -1.12 -5.59
CA LEU A 66 7.67 -0.52 -4.76
C LEU A 66 8.36 -1.58 -3.87
N LEU A 67 7.59 -2.42 -3.18
CA LEU A 67 8.11 -3.51 -2.36
C LEU A 67 8.86 -4.54 -3.21
N LYS A 68 8.33 -4.89 -4.38
CA LYS A 68 8.97 -5.78 -5.34
C LYS A 68 10.36 -5.27 -5.72
N THR A 69 10.48 -3.98 -6.00
CA THR A 69 11.74 -3.33 -6.37
C THR A 69 12.71 -3.22 -5.20
N ILE A 70 12.26 -2.83 -4.01
CA ILE A 70 13.13 -2.67 -2.83
C ILE A 70 13.76 -4.00 -2.41
N TYR A 71 13.01 -5.10 -2.50
CA TYR A 71 13.44 -6.41 -2.03
C TYR A 71 13.86 -7.38 -3.14
N THR A 72 13.79 -6.98 -4.40
CA THR A 72 14.17 -7.78 -5.58
C THR A 72 13.51 -9.17 -5.58
N VAL A 73 12.21 -9.20 -5.28
CA VAL A 73 11.42 -10.45 -5.13
C VAL A 73 10.50 -10.69 -6.33
N SER A 74 10.06 -11.94 -6.49
CA SER A 74 9.12 -12.30 -7.55
C SER A 74 7.70 -11.80 -7.24
N ASP A 75 6.82 -11.77 -8.25
CA ASP A 75 5.41 -11.42 -8.02
C ASP A 75 4.73 -12.37 -7.04
N VAL A 76 5.07 -13.67 -7.12
CA VAL A 76 4.54 -14.70 -6.21
C VAL A 76 4.97 -14.41 -4.77
N ASP A 77 6.25 -14.08 -4.57
CA ASP A 77 6.79 -13.80 -3.24
C ASP A 77 6.20 -12.52 -2.63
N VAL A 78 6.03 -11.45 -3.43
CA VAL A 78 5.40 -10.20 -2.97
C VAL A 78 3.97 -10.46 -2.52
N VAL A 79 3.22 -11.20 -3.33
CA VAL A 79 1.84 -11.55 -3.01
C VAL A 79 1.81 -12.33 -1.69
N GLU A 80 2.63 -13.38 -1.56
CA GLU A 80 2.63 -14.22 -0.37
C GLU A 80 3.01 -13.45 0.90
N ARG A 81 4.03 -12.59 0.84
CA ARG A 81 4.48 -11.76 1.98
C ARG A 81 3.51 -10.66 2.38
N SER A 82 2.51 -10.37 1.56
CA SER A 82 1.57 -9.26 1.79
C SER A 82 0.15 -9.71 2.15
N ARG A 83 -0.06 -11.02 2.27
CA ARG A 83 -1.35 -11.61 2.62
C ARG A 83 -1.68 -11.47 4.11
N TYR A 84 -0.69 -11.17 4.95
CA TYR A 84 -0.77 -11.19 6.40
C TYR A 84 -0.46 -9.82 7.00
#